data_AF-A0A023WVF2-F1
#
_entry.id   AF-A0A023WVF2-F1
#
_cell.length_a   1.000
_cell.length_b   1.000
_cell.length_c   1.000
_cell.angle_alpha   90.00
_cell.angle_beta   90.00
_cell.angle_gamma   90.00
#
_symmetry.space_group_name_H-M   'P 1'
#
loop_
_entity.id
_entity.type
_entity.pdbx_description
1 polymer ?
#
loop_
_entity_poly.entity_id
_entity_poly.type
_entity_poly.pdbx_seq_one_letter_code
_entity_poly.pdbx_strand_id
1 'polypeptide(L)'
;MDKQQPEHLLQLLAQGASLSSKNRALAFPLLQRACALLWRLEPVGYPMSAIELERKLSVPLEDWLSSAIRADYSGPLLYSNIATQTCNEMLLELDVRELWEQVQASVNRVKQACRLRADGETHYRNFRLFLIEHGVIVPFQAQESFVSLNLSLSEFYEPIPPHLHHNGLLYLCPECKWPMNAQRHQVSCDSAWCQDKKSLFVRDGSRLINRVDNSILLGHPVEDRLMLKPPLWKFTLQPGLLEVALASALVAKGLEVQLWPDVDRTDLRIRLGHAYQDIDAKVWISSYELAKHIESIPSSKPRWIVIPDYQMQNIPLLRQRCPAGVAVFTQSQCVREAQKHAAPF
;
A
#
# COMPACT_ATOMS: atom_id res chain seq x y z
N MET A 1 -9.73 26.47 -5.42
CA MET A 1 -10.29 25.74 -4.26
C MET A 1 -9.14 25.38 -3.34
N ASP A 2 -9.25 25.71 -2.06
CA ASP A 2 -8.22 25.36 -1.07
C ASP A 2 -8.20 23.82 -0.91
N LYS A 3 -7.17 23.17 -1.49
CA LYS A 3 -7.14 21.71 -1.70
C LYS A 3 -7.00 20.89 -0.41
N GLN A 4 -6.72 21.54 0.71
CA GLN A 4 -6.70 20.90 2.04
C GLN A 4 -8.09 20.47 2.51
N GLN A 5 -9.15 21.12 2.06
CA GLN A 5 -10.51 20.83 2.54
C GLN A 5 -11.06 19.49 2.05
N PRO A 6 -10.98 19.11 0.75
CA PRO A 6 -11.37 17.78 0.29
C PRO A 6 -10.59 16.65 0.97
N GLU A 7 -9.27 16.81 1.11
CA GLU A 7 -8.41 15.83 1.78
C GLU A 7 -8.80 15.65 3.26
N HIS A 8 -9.05 16.75 3.96
CA HIS A 8 -9.52 16.70 5.34
C HIS A 8 -10.90 16.04 5.49
N LEU A 9 -11.81 16.25 4.53
CA LEU A 9 -13.09 15.54 4.51
C LEU A 9 -12.87 14.04 4.38
N LEU A 10 -12.03 13.61 3.45
CA LEU A 10 -11.72 12.20 3.24
C LEU A 10 -11.09 11.56 4.49
N GLN A 11 -10.19 12.26 5.19
CA GLN A 11 -9.63 11.82 6.48
C GLN A 11 -10.73 11.59 7.51
N LEU A 12 -11.64 12.56 7.69
CA LEU A 12 -12.74 12.45 8.65
C LEU A 12 -13.70 11.31 8.31
N LEU A 13 -13.99 11.07 7.02
CA LEU A 13 -14.82 9.96 6.57
C LEU A 13 -14.18 8.60 6.89
N ALA A 14 -12.89 8.43 6.60
CA ALA A 14 -12.17 7.18 6.87
C ALA A 14 -12.00 6.91 8.37
N GLN A 15 -11.64 7.93 9.16
CA GLN A 15 -11.56 7.81 10.62
C GLN A 15 -12.93 7.53 11.24
N GLY A 16 -13.98 8.22 10.77
CA GLY A 16 -15.36 7.98 11.18
C GLY A 16 -15.82 6.55 10.88
N ALA A 17 -15.59 6.05 9.66
CA ALA A 17 -15.91 4.67 9.27
C ALA A 17 -15.17 3.64 10.15
N SER A 18 -13.86 3.79 10.33
CA SER A 18 -13.06 2.87 11.16
C SER A 18 -13.57 2.80 12.60
N LEU A 19 -14.00 3.94 13.17
CA LEU A 19 -14.54 4.02 14.52
C LEU A 19 -16.00 3.59 14.62
N SER A 20 -16.83 3.73 13.58
CA SER A 20 -18.24 3.30 13.63
C SER A 20 -18.40 1.83 14.03
N SER A 21 -17.43 1.00 13.66
CA SER A 21 -17.39 -0.42 14.02
C SER A 21 -16.90 -0.72 15.44
N LYS A 22 -16.10 0.18 16.03
CA LYS A 22 -15.36 -0.05 17.29
C LYS A 22 -15.92 0.75 18.46
N ASN A 23 -16.22 2.02 18.22
CA ASN A 23 -16.69 2.98 19.20
C ASN A 23 -17.46 4.11 18.52
N ARG A 24 -18.79 3.94 18.42
CA ARG A 24 -19.69 4.90 17.77
C ARG A 24 -19.70 6.27 18.45
N ALA A 25 -19.42 6.33 19.76
CA ALA A 25 -19.34 7.60 20.48
C ALA A 25 -18.14 8.45 20.03
N LEU A 26 -17.02 7.81 19.67
CA LEU A 26 -15.86 8.49 19.08
C LEU A 26 -16.04 8.79 17.58
N ALA A 27 -16.79 7.95 16.86
CA ALA A 27 -17.10 8.18 15.45
C ALA A 27 -17.99 9.42 15.24
N PHE A 28 -19.00 9.59 16.10
CA PHE A 28 -20.02 10.64 15.96
C PHE A 28 -19.47 12.07 15.77
N PRO A 29 -18.54 12.59 16.61
CA PRO A 29 -18.00 13.95 16.41
C PRO A 29 -17.20 14.09 15.11
N LEU A 30 -16.53 13.04 14.63
CA LEU A 30 -15.83 13.06 13.34
C LEU A 30 -16.83 13.16 12.19
N LEU A 31 -17.92 12.38 12.25
CA LEU A 31 -18.98 12.42 11.24
C LEU A 31 -19.71 13.77 11.24
N GLN A 32 -19.93 14.40 12.39
CA GLN A 32 -20.50 15.76 12.45
C GLN A 32 -19.60 16.79 11.73
N ARG A 33 -18.28 16.72 11.96
CA ARG A 33 -17.31 17.58 11.25
C ARG A 33 -17.30 17.29 9.75
N ALA A 34 -17.35 16.02 9.37
CA ALA A 34 -17.42 15.61 7.97
C ALA A 34 -18.70 16.14 7.29
N CYS A 35 -19.87 16.04 7.93
CA CYS A 35 -21.12 16.63 7.43
C CYS A 35 -20.98 18.13 7.15
N ALA A 36 -20.44 18.88 8.11
CA ALA A 36 -20.26 20.32 7.97
C ALA A 36 -19.30 20.69 6.82
N LEU A 37 -18.23 19.90 6.64
CA LEU A 37 -17.25 20.12 5.58
C LEU A 37 -17.75 19.70 4.21
N LEU A 38 -18.48 18.58 4.13
CA LEU A 38 -19.17 18.13 2.92
C LEU A 38 -20.15 19.21 2.43
N TRP A 39 -20.96 19.76 3.33
CA TRP A 39 -21.88 20.86 2.99
C TRP A 39 -21.15 22.11 2.47
N ARG A 40 -19.97 22.44 2.99
CA ARG A 40 -19.17 23.58 2.51
C ARG A 40 -18.60 23.34 1.11
N LEU A 41 -18.20 22.12 0.81
CA LEU A 41 -17.63 21.74 -0.48
C LEU A 41 -18.70 21.55 -1.55
N GLU A 42 -19.87 21.01 -1.16
CA GLU A 42 -21.02 20.73 -2.02
C GLU A 42 -22.33 21.20 -1.36
N PRO A 43 -22.66 22.51 -1.43
CA PRO A 43 -23.85 23.08 -0.81
C PRO A 43 -25.10 22.82 -1.67
N VAL A 44 -25.38 21.54 -1.97
CA VAL A 44 -26.51 21.12 -2.79
C VAL A 44 -27.50 20.31 -1.93
N GLY A 45 -28.76 20.72 -1.91
CA GLY A 45 -29.82 20.04 -1.14
C GLY A 45 -29.87 20.45 0.33
N TYR A 46 -30.15 19.49 1.22
CA TYR A 46 -30.17 19.72 2.67
C TYR A 46 -28.91 19.16 3.33
N PRO A 47 -28.37 19.79 4.39
CA PRO A 47 -27.24 19.27 5.13
C PRO A 47 -27.53 17.87 5.68
N MET A 48 -26.65 16.93 5.38
CA MET A 48 -26.75 15.56 5.87
C MET A 48 -26.45 15.49 7.38
N SER A 49 -27.25 14.76 8.14
CA SER A 49 -26.95 14.46 9.54
C SER A 49 -25.83 13.41 9.67
N ALA A 50 -25.17 13.35 10.83
CA ALA A 50 -24.12 12.37 11.08
C ALA A 50 -24.63 10.91 10.95
N ILE A 51 -25.90 10.66 11.28
CA ILE A 51 -26.53 9.33 11.16
C ILE A 51 -26.76 8.96 9.69
N GLU A 52 -27.20 9.91 8.87
CA GLU A 52 -27.34 9.70 7.42
C GLU A 52 -25.97 9.49 6.77
N LEU A 53 -24.96 10.27 7.18
CA LEU A 53 -23.60 10.11 6.68
C LEU A 53 -23.03 8.75 7.05
N GLU A 54 -23.23 8.28 8.28
CA GLU A 54 -22.83 6.93 8.69
C GLU A 54 -23.43 5.84 7.79
N ARG A 55 -24.70 5.97 7.41
CA ARG A 55 -25.34 5.03 6.46
C ARG A 55 -24.72 5.12 5.07
N LYS A 56 -24.40 6.34 4.60
CA LYS A 56 -23.73 6.57 3.31
C LYS A 56 -22.33 5.97 3.24
N LEU A 57 -21.63 5.75 4.36
CA LEU A 57 -20.35 5.05 4.37
C LEU A 57 -20.44 3.61 3.83
N SER A 58 -21.62 2.99 3.84
CA SER A 58 -21.83 1.66 3.25
C SER A 58 -22.20 1.69 1.76
N VAL A 59 -22.35 2.89 1.18
CA VAL A 59 -22.63 3.12 -0.24
C VAL A 59 -21.31 3.48 -0.95
N PRO A 60 -21.05 2.98 -2.17
CA PRO A 60 -19.88 3.35 -2.94
C PRO A 60 -19.69 4.87 -3.02
N LEU A 61 -18.47 5.37 -2.77
CA LEU A 61 -18.18 6.81 -2.76
C LEU A 61 -18.58 7.48 -4.08
N GLU A 62 -18.37 6.82 -5.21
CA GLU A 62 -18.71 7.29 -6.55
C GLU A 62 -20.21 7.53 -6.78
N ASP A 63 -21.08 6.94 -5.96
CA ASP A 63 -22.53 7.11 -6.07
C ASP A 63 -23.04 8.36 -5.36
N TRP A 64 -22.23 8.99 -4.49
CA TRP A 64 -22.69 10.11 -3.66
C TRP A 64 -21.66 11.21 -3.38
N LEU A 65 -20.40 11.02 -3.74
CA LEU A 65 -19.32 11.99 -3.56
C LEU A 65 -18.70 12.32 -4.92
N SER A 66 -18.60 13.60 -5.28
CA SER A 66 -18.07 13.96 -6.60
C SER A 66 -16.62 13.53 -6.79
N SER A 67 -16.24 13.26 -8.04
CA SER A 67 -14.85 12.96 -8.43
C SER A 67 -13.86 14.06 -8.03
N ALA A 68 -14.31 15.31 -7.93
CA ALA A 68 -13.49 16.43 -7.48
C ALA A 68 -13.08 16.33 -5.99
N ILE A 69 -13.90 15.66 -5.17
CA ILE A 69 -13.61 15.42 -3.74
C ILE A 69 -12.98 14.04 -3.54
N ARG A 70 -13.61 12.97 -4.05
CA ARG A 70 -13.16 11.58 -3.80
C ARG A 70 -11.85 11.21 -4.51
N ALA A 71 -11.42 12.00 -5.50
CA ALA A 71 -10.26 11.69 -6.33
C ALA A 71 -10.33 10.26 -6.89
N ASP A 72 -9.31 9.44 -6.62
CA ASP A 72 -9.20 8.06 -7.09
C ASP A 72 -9.88 7.03 -6.17
N TYR A 73 -10.37 7.45 -5.00
CA TYR A 73 -11.05 6.56 -4.08
C TYR A 73 -12.44 6.16 -4.62
N SER A 74 -12.76 4.88 -4.49
CA SER A 74 -14.01 4.27 -4.95
C SER A 74 -14.42 3.12 -4.03
N GLY A 75 -15.66 2.68 -4.15
CA GLY A 75 -16.25 1.66 -3.28
C GLY A 75 -16.69 2.22 -1.93
N PRO A 76 -17.36 1.40 -1.11
CA PRO A 76 -17.85 1.83 0.20
C PRO A 76 -16.70 1.91 1.21
N LEU A 77 -16.88 2.65 2.30
CA LEU A 77 -15.96 2.71 3.45
C LEU A 77 -16.31 1.69 4.55
N LEU A 78 -17.56 1.25 4.58
CA LEU A 78 -18.08 0.22 5.47
C LEU A 78 -18.75 -0.91 4.68
N TYR A 79 -18.57 -2.14 5.13
CA TYR A 79 -19.35 -3.28 4.69
C TYR A 79 -19.74 -4.11 5.91
N SER A 80 -21.04 -4.28 6.15
CA SER A 80 -21.53 -4.97 7.35
C SER A 80 -20.91 -4.44 8.66
N ASN A 81 -20.77 -3.13 8.78
CA ASN A 81 -20.11 -2.43 9.89
C ASN A 81 -18.62 -2.76 10.07
N ILE A 82 -17.94 -3.21 9.02
CA ILE A 82 -16.49 -3.45 9.03
C ILE A 82 -15.84 -2.48 8.05
N ALA A 83 -14.72 -1.86 8.44
CA ALA A 83 -13.93 -1.03 7.55
C ALA A 83 -13.54 -1.80 6.28
N THR A 84 -13.78 -1.17 5.14
CA THR A 84 -13.43 -1.73 3.84
C THR A 84 -11.96 -1.45 3.53
N GLN A 85 -11.49 -2.03 2.43
CA GLN A 85 -10.21 -1.69 1.83
C GLN A 85 -10.05 -0.17 1.66
N THR A 86 -11.01 0.48 1.00
CA THR A 86 -10.93 1.90 0.68
C THR A 86 -10.76 2.72 1.96
N CYS A 87 -11.48 2.36 3.03
CA CYS A 87 -11.29 2.98 4.33
C CYS A 87 -9.87 2.78 4.89
N ASN A 88 -9.35 1.56 4.87
CA ASN A 88 -8.02 1.25 5.39
C ASN A 88 -6.91 1.96 4.61
N GLU A 89 -7.01 1.97 3.28
CA GLU A 89 -6.05 2.65 2.40
C GLU A 89 -6.11 4.17 2.56
N MET A 90 -7.31 4.76 2.69
CA MET A 90 -7.47 6.18 3.01
C MET A 90 -6.82 6.55 4.34
N LEU A 91 -6.98 5.72 5.39
CA LEU A 91 -6.32 5.98 6.68
C LEU A 91 -4.80 5.98 6.55
N LEU A 92 -4.25 5.07 5.74
CA LEU A 92 -2.81 4.96 5.55
C LEU A 92 -2.27 6.09 4.65
N GLU A 93 -2.99 6.48 3.59
CA GLU A 93 -2.55 7.44 2.58
C GLU A 93 -2.91 8.91 2.90
N LEU A 94 -3.88 9.17 3.76
CA LEU A 94 -4.27 10.53 4.14
C LEU A 94 -3.71 10.95 5.51
N ASP A 95 -3.40 10.01 6.39
CA ASP A 95 -2.78 10.26 7.70
C ASP A 95 -1.27 9.89 7.70
N VAL A 96 -0.66 9.99 6.51
CA VAL A 96 0.69 9.45 6.23
C VAL A 96 1.71 9.96 7.23
N ARG A 97 1.67 11.22 7.66
CA ARG A 97 2.80 11.83 8.40
C ARG A 97 3.17 11.08 9.67
N GLU A 98 2.22 10.83 10.57
CA GLU A 98 2.54 10.19 11.86
C GLU A 98 2.90 8.70 11.71
N LEU A 99 2.15 7.97 10.90
CA LEU A 99 2.38 6.55 10.64
C LEU A 99 3.69 6.32 9.87
N TRP A 100 3.97 7.18 8.90
CA TRP A 100 5.19 7.14 8.10
C TRP A 100 6.40 7.52 8.94
N GLU A 101 6.33 8.51 9.83
CA GLU A 101 7.42 8.85 10.75
C GLU A 101 7.83 7.66 11.63
N GLN A 102 6.86 6.92 12.18
CA GLN A 102 7.14 5.74 13.00
C GLN A 102 7.77 4.60 12.18
N VAL A 103 7.22 4.30 10.99
CA VAL A 103 7.79 3.30 10.07
C VAL A 103 9.20 3.70 9.64
N GLN A 104 9.37 4.96 9.26
CA GLN A 104 10.62 5.49 8.76
C GLN A 104 11.68 5.47 9.86
N ALA A 105 11.32 5.70 11.13
CA ALA A 105 12.24 5.58 12.25
C ALA A 105 12.77 4.15 12.40
N SER A 106 11.89 3.14 12.43
CA SER A 106 12.29 1.73 12.53
C SER A 106 13.15 1.30 11.33
N VAL A 107 12.70 1.59 10.11
CA VAL A 107 13.44 1.25 8.89
C VAL A 107 14.77 1.99 8.79
N ASN A 108 14.83 3.28 9.15
CA ASN A 108 16.09 4.04 9.16
C ASN A 108 17.10 3.48 10.15
N ARG A 109 16.65 2.97 11.30
CA ARG A 109 17.54 2.30 12.26
C ARG A 109 18.18 1.07 11.64
N VAL A 110 17.40 0.27 10.90
CA VAL A 110 17.93 -0.87 10.13
C VAL A 110 18.96 -0.40 9.11
N LYS A 111 18.62 0.63 8.31
CA LYS A 111 19.55 1.19 7.31
C LYS A 111 20.86 1.66 7.94
N GLN A 112 20.80 2.36 9.07
CA GLN A 112 21.98 2.82 9.80
C GLN A 112 22.82 1.65 10.32
N ALA A 113 22.19 0.65 10.94
CA ALA A 113 22.88 -0.53 11.44
C ALA A 113 23.57 -1.31 10.29
N CYS A 114 22.93 -1.41 9.13
CA CYS A 114 23.51 -2.04 7.95
C CYS A 114 24.70 -1.24 7.40
N ARG A 115 24.60 0.10 7.27
CA ARG A 115 25.69 0.95 6.74
C ARG A 115 26.99 0.88 7.54
N LEU A 116 26.93 0.46 8.81
CA LEU A 116 28.10 0.30 9.67
C LEU A 116 28.80 -1.07 9.53
N ARG A 117 28.25 -1.99 8.73
CA ARG A 117 28.78 -3.35 8.52
C ARG A 117 29.37 -3.48 7.11
N ALA A 118 30.41 -4.29 6.96
CA ALA A 118 31.06 -4.54 5.67
C ALA A 118 30.13 -5.24 4.66
N ASP A 119 29.24 -6.10 5.14
CA ASP A 119 28.20 -6.83 4.40
C ASP A 119 26.80 -6.23 4.59
N GLY A 120 26.76 -4.94 4.95
CA GLY A 120 25.54 -4.21 5.26
C GLY A 120 24.45 -4.27 4.19
N GLU A 121 24.83 -4.21 2.92
CA GLU A 121 23.88 -4.32 1.82
C GLU A 121 23.19 -5.68 1.79
N THR A 122 23.94 -6.78 1.94
CA THR A 122 23.38 -8.13 2.00
C THR A 122 22.40 -8.27 3.17
N HIS A 123 22.77 -7.78 4.35
CA HIS A 123 21.89 -7.77 5.51
C HIS A 123 20.60 -6.98 5.27
N TYR A 124 20.70 -5.79 4.67
CA TYR A 124 19.52 -4.98 4.35
C TYR A 124 18.62 -5.67 3.32
N ARG A 125 19.21 -6.24 2.26
CA ARG A 125 18.46 -6.97 1.23
C ARG A 125 17.72 -8.17 1.81
N ASN A 126 18.38 -8.95 2.68
CA ASN A 126 17.75 -10.10 3.34
C ASN A 126 16.60 -9.65 4.26
N PHE A 127 16.80 -8.58 5.02
CA PHE A 127 15.74 -7.98 5.83
C PHE A 127 14.55 -7.49 4.99
N ARG A 128 14.83 -6.78 3.88
CA ARG A 128 13.81 -6.26 2.98
C ARG A 128 13.01 -7.38 2.31
N LEU A 129 13.69 -8.41 1.80
CA LEU A 129 13.06 -9.61 1.26
C LEU A 129 12.21 -10.33 2.30
N PHE A 130 12.73 -10.48 3.53
CA PHE A 130 11.98 -11.10 4.61
C PHE A 130 10.63 -10.40 4.83
N LEU A 131 10.61 -9.07 4.96
CA LEU A 131 9.36 -8.33 5.11
C LEU A 131 8.43 -8.46 3.90
N ILE A 132 8.98 -8.57 2.69
CA ILE A 132 8.20 -8.71 1.44
C ILE A 132 7.49 -10.07 1.38
N GLU A 133 8.19 -11.13 1.79
CA GLU A 133 7.71 -12.51 1.69
C GLU A 133 6.85 -12.93 2.90
N HIS A 134 6.98 -12.22 4.02
CA HIS A 134 6.39 -12.61 5.30
C HIS A 134 5.39 -11.58 5.85
N GLY A 135 4.26 -11.40 5.16
CA GLY A 135 3.13 -10.62 5.67
C GLY A 135 2.55 -11.14 7.00
N VAL A 136 2.72 -12.45 7.27
CA VAL A 136 2.41 -13.12 8.54
C VAL A 136 3.55 -14.08 8.88
N ILE A 137 3.92 -14.13 10.16
CA ILE A 137 4.98 -15.01 10.68
C ILE A 137 4.52 -15.79 11.91
N VAL A 138 5.21 -16.89 12.16
CA VAL A 138 5.45 -17.42 13.51
C VAL A 138 6.77 -16.81 14.01
N PRO A 139 6.89 -16.36 15.28
CA PRO A 139 8.05 -15.58 15.75
C PRO A 139 9.43 -16.17 15.45
N PHE A 140 9.60 -17.49 15.48
CA PHE A 140 10.90 -18.13 15.21
C PHE A 140 11.41 -17.88 13.77
N GLN A 141 10.52 -17.64 12.81
CA GLN A 141 10.88 -17.42 11.40
C GLN A 141 11.74 -16.15 11.22
N ALA A 142 11.60 -15.16 12.11
CA ALA A 142 12.33 -13.91 12.02
C ALA A 142 13.74 -13.94 12.64
N GLN A 143 14.14 -15.05 13.28
CA GLN A 143 15.36 -15.11 14.08
C GLN A 143 16.61 -14.68 13.30
N GLU A 144 16.85 -15.26 12.12
CA GLU A 144 18.06 -14.97 11.34
C GLU A 144 18.16 -13.49 10.91
N SER A 145 17.05 -12.92 10.42
CA SER A 145 17.03 -11.55 9.90
C SER A 145 16.98 -10.48 11.00
N PHE A 146 16.35 -10.76 12.16
CA PHE A 146 16.15 -9.76 13.20
C PHE A 146 17.26 -9.77 14.25
N VAL A 147 17.74 -10.95 14.67
CA VAL A 147 18.77 -11.06 15.72
C VAL A 147 20.10 -10.49 15.24
N SER A 148 20.50 -10.79 14.00
CA SER A 148 21.73 -10.26 13.39
C SER A 148 21.77 -8.72 13.34
N LEU A 149 20.59 -8.09 13.26
CA LEU A 149 20.40 -6.65 13.20
C LEU A 149 19.97 -6.03 14.54
N ASN A 150 19.88 -6.82 15.62
CA ASN A 150 19.40 -6.41 16.94
C ASN A 150 18.03 -5.70 16.89
N LEU A 151 17.10 -6.26 16.12
CA LEU A 151 15.76 -5.72 15.92
C LEU A 151 14.75 -6.38 16.85
N SER A 152 13.81 -5.59 17.36
CA SER A 152 12.68 -6.14 18.12
C SER A 152 11.55 -6.51 17.16
N LEU A 153 11.01 -7.72 17.31
CA LEU A 153 9.85 -8.18 16.54
C LEU A 153 8.65 -7.23 16.66
N SER A 154 8.42 -6.68 17.85
CA SER A 154 7.30 -5.77 18.13
C SER A 154 7.40 -4.43 17.40
N GLU A 155 8.56 -4.09 16.83
CA GLU A 155 8.70 -2.90 15.99
C GLU A 155 8.04 -3.09 14.63
N PHE A 156 8.01 -4.33 14.12
CA PHE A 156 7.62 -4.65 12.75
C PHE A 156 6.32 -5.46 12.65
N TYR A 157 6.08 -6.33 13.62
CA TYR A 157 4.94 -7.23 13.66
C TYR A 157 4.06 -6.95 14.88
N GLU A 158 2.77 -7.24 14.74
CA GLU A 158 1.76 -7.08 15.79
C GLU A 158 0.80 -8.28 15.85
N PRO A 159 0.12 -8.51 17.00
CA PRO A 159 -0.89 -9.55 17.09
C PRO A 159 -1.99 -9.38 16.05
N ILE A 160 -2.48 -10.50 15.51
CA ILE A 160 -3.52 -10.48 14.49
C ILE A 160 -4.87 -10.12 15.14
N PRO A 161 -5.58 -9.09 14.66
CA PRO A 161 -6.85 -8.68 15.23
C PRO A 161 -7.94 -9.76 15.08
N PRO A 162 -8.82 -9.95 16.08
CA PRO A 162 -9.88 -10.97 16.04
C PRO A 162 -10.83 -10.87 14.85
N HIS A 163 -11.04 -9.67 14.30
CA HIS A 163 -11.92 -9.46 13.14
C HIS A 163 -11.36 -10.02 11.82
N LEU A 164 -10.08 -10.41 11.79
CA LEU A 164 -9.47 -11.11 10.66
C LEU A 164 -9.55 -12.63 10.81
N HIS A 165 -10.01 -13.12 11.98
CA HIS A 165 -10.17 -14.54 12.24
C HIS A 165 -11.54 -15.00 11.74
N HIS A 166 -11.57 -16.20 11.17
CA HIS A 166 -12.81 -16.88 10.82
C HIS A 166 -12.75 -18.34 11.27
N ASN A 167 -13.53 -18.70 12.29
CA ASN A 167 -13.56 -20.04 12.88
C ASN A 167 -12.16 -20.56 13.29
N GLY A 168 -11.34 -19.69 13.89
CA GLY A 168 -9.97 -20.04 14.31
C GLY A 168 -8.95 -20.11 13.17
N LEU A 169 -9.36 -19.75 11.95
CA LEU A 169 -8.52 -19.73 10.76
C LEU A 169 -8.24 -18.30 10.26
N LEU A 170 -7.08 -18.16 9.64
CA LEU A 170 -6.61 -16.99 8.90
C LEU A 170 -6.50 -17.34 7.43
N TYR A 171 -6.93 -16.44 6.56
CA TYR A 171 -6.77 -16.61 5.12
C TYR A 171 -5.79 -15.55 4.63
N LEU A 172 -4.64 -16.00 4.14
CA LEU A 172 -3.57 -15.11 3.72
C LEU A 172 -3.69 -14.83 2.23
N CYS A 173 -3.49 -13.59 1.82
CA CYS A 173 -3.44 -13.24 0.41
C CYS A 173 -2.37 -14.07 -0.31
N PRO A 174 -2.65 -14.68 -1.48
CA PRO A 174 -1.65 -15.49 -2.19
C PRO A 174 -0.45 -14.66 -2.66
N GLU A 175 -0.63 -13.37 -2.92
CA GLU A 175 0.43 -12.46 -3.38
C GLU A 175 1.27 -11.93 -2.22
N CYS A 176 0.65 -11.24 -1.26
CA CYS A 176 1.36 -10.50 -0.21
C CYS A 176 1.46 -11.23 1.13
N LYS A 177 0.81 -12.40 1.27
CA LYS A 177 0.73 -13.20 2.50
C LYS A 177 0.16 -12.47 3.73
N TRP A 178 -0.38 -11.26 3.55
CA TRP A 178 -1.03 -10.49 4.61
C TRP A 178 -2.46 -11.02 4.84
N PRO A 179 -3.00 -10.98 6.08
CA PRO A 179 -4.31 -11.54 6.37
C PRO A 179 -5.43 -10.80 5.63
N MET A 180 -6.28 -11.55 4.93
CA MET A 180 -7.49 -11.02 4.32
C MET A 180 -8.64 -11.05 5.32
N ASN A 181 -9.54 -10.08 5.22
CA ASN A 181 -10.75 -10.09 6.05
C ASN A 181 -11.73 -11.16 5.56
N ALA A 182 -11.62 -12.34 6.15
CA ALA A 182 -12.46 -13.49 5.85
C ALA A 182 -13.86 -13.41 6.47
N GLN A 183 -14.30 -12.27 7.01
CA GLN A 183 -15.68 -12.07 7.44
C GLN A 183 -16.55 -11.49 6.31
N ARG A 184 -15.94 -10.84 5.31
CA ARG A 184 -16.62 -10.31 4.12
C ARG A 184 -17.20 -11.43 3.25
N HIS A 185 -18.36 -11.20 2.62
CA HIS A 185 -18.97 -12.17 1.70
C HIS A 185 -18.05 -12.50 0.51
N GLN A 186 -17.42 -11.46 -0.02
CA GLN A 186 -16.35 -11.55 -0.99
C GLN A 186 -15.04 -11.22 -0.27
N VAL A 187 -14.12 -12.19 -0.27
CA VAL A 187 -12.84 -12.07 0.44
C VAL A 187 -11.79 -11.66 -0.58
N SER A 188 -11.10 -10.56 -0.30
CA SER A 188 -9.98 -10.07 -1.10
C SER A 188 -8.95 -9.40 -0.21
N CYS A 189 -7.74 -9.24 -0.74
CA CYS A 189 -6.71 -8.44 -0.11
C CYS A 189 -7.06 -6.95 -0.19
N ASP A 190 -6.76 -6.18 0.85
CA ASP A 190 -6.94 -4.72 0.85
C ASP A 190 -5.92 -3.98 -0.06
N SER A 191 -4.99 -4.68 -0.71
CA SER A 191 -4.07 -4.06 -1.66
C SER A 191 -4.68 -4.00 -3.07
N ALA A 192 -4.77 -2.81 -3.67
CA ALA A 192 -5.17 -2.66 -5.08
C ALA A 192 -4.27 -3.48 -6.02
N TRP A 193 -2.97 -3.54 -5.73
CA TRP A 193 -2.00 -4.40 -6.45
C TRP A 193 -2.37 -5.88 -6.40
N CYS A 194 -2.69 -6.41 -5.21
CA CYS A 194 -3.03 -7.82 -5.07
C CYS A 194 -4.38 -8.17 -5.74
N GLN A 195 -5.31 -7.21 -5.79
CA GLN A 195 -6.59 -7.42 -6.47
C GLN A 195 -6.46 -7.43 -8.00
N ASP A 196 -5.60 -6.58 -8.57
CA ASP A 196 -5.25 -6.65 -10.00
C ASP A 196 -4.68 -8.04 -10.37
N LYS A 197 -3.98 -8.66 -9.42
CA LYS A 197 -3.52 -10.06 -9.49
C LYS A 197 -4.60 -11.10 -9.14
N LYS A 198 -5.88 -10.75 -9.27
CA LYS A 198 -7.04 -11.66 -9.16
C LYS A 198 -7.21 -12.31 -7.78
N SER A 199 -6.82 -11.62 -6.71
CA SER A 199 -7.07 -12.05 -5.32
C SER A 199 -8.54 -11.86 -4.91
N LEU A 200 -9.47 -12.56 -5.56
CA LEU A 200 -10.91 -12.41 -5.37
C LEU A 200 -11.57 -13.76 -5.08
N PHE A 201 -12.07 -13.93 -3.86
CA PHE A 201 -12.52 -15.22 -3.36
C PHE A 201 -13.96 -15.19 -2.83
N VAL A 202 -14.62 -16.33 -2.92
CA VAL A 202 -15.88 -16.65 -2.22
C VAL A 202 -15.65 -17.78 -1.24
N ARG A 203 -16.42 -17.74 -0.15
CA ARG A 203 -16.32 -18.76 0.89
C ARG A 203 -17.13 -20.00 0.54
N ASP A 204 -16.51 -21.14 0.80
CA ASP A 204 -17.13 -22.46 0.79
C ASP A 204 -16.65 -23.24 2.03
N GLY A 205 -17.47 -23.20 3.09
CA GLY A 205 -17.09 -23.75 4.40
C GLY A 205 -15.80 -23.11 4.97
N SER A 206 -14.77 -23.92 5.17
CA SER A 206 -13.43 -23.50 5.63
C SER A 206 -12.45 -23.22 4.48
N ARG A 207 -12.94 -23.07 3.26
CA ARG A 207 -12.15 -22.83 2.05
C ARG A 207 -12.57 -21.51 1.42
N LEU A 208 -11.63 -20.92 0.70
CA LEU A 208 -11.89 -19.80 -0.19
C LEU A 208 -11.64 -20.25 -1.62
N ILE A 209 -12.63 -20.08 -2.49
CA ILE A 209 -12.56 -20.41 -3.91
C ILE A 209 -12.36 -19.12 -4.70
N ASN A 210 -11.30 -19.05 -5.48
CA ASN A 210 -11.02 -17.90 -6.33
C ASN A 210 -12.07 -17.80 -7.46
N ARG A 211 -12.69 -16.64 -7.62
CA ARG A 211 -13.73 -16.41 -8.63
C ARG A 211 -13.20 -16.36 -10.06
N VAL A 212 -11.89 -16.18 -10.25
CA VAL A 212 -11.27 -15.99 -11.55
C VAL A 212 -10.69 -17.28 -12.11
N ASP A 213 -10.03 -18.08 -11.28
CA ASP A 213 -9.34 -19.31 -11.72
C ASP A 213 -9.79 -20.58 -10.98
N ASN A 214 -10.76 -20.47 -10.07
CA ASN A 214 -11.26 -21.57 -9.22
C ASN A 214 -10.20 -22.23 -8.32
N SER A 215 -9.04 -21.60 -8.12
CA SER A 215 -8.05 -22.06 -7.15
C SER A 215 -8.61 -22.05 -5.73
N ILE A 216 -8.18 -23.02 -4.93
CA ILE A 216 -8.62 -23.16 -3.54
C ILE A 216 -7.53 -22.59 -2.63
N LEU A 217 -7.92 -21.66 -1.79
CA LEU A 217 -7.11 -21.12 -0.70
C LEU A 217 -7.59 -21.71 0.63
N LEU A 218 -6.66 -22.33 1.35
CA LEU A 218 -6.90 -22.95 2.65
C LEU A 218 -6.61 -21.96 3.78
N GLY A 219 -7.37 -22.08 4.87
CA GLY A 219 -7.11 -21.32 6.09
C GLY A 219 -5.94 -21.89 6.88
N HIS A 220 -5.20 -21.01 7.55
CA HIS A 220 -4.12 -21.33 8.48
C HIS A 220 -4.59 -21.13 9.92
N PRO A 221 -4.17 -21.96 10.89
CA PRO A 221 -4.45 -21.72 12.31
C PRO A 221 -3.93 -20.35 12.77
N VAL A 222 -4.71 -19.64 13.59
CA VAL A 222 -4.33 -18.33 14.17
C VAL A 222 -3.09 -18.45 15.06
N GLU A 223 -3.14 -19.30 16.09
CA GLU A 223 -2.04 -19.59 17.03
C GLU A 223 -1.23 -18.34 17.47
N ASP A 224 0.09 -18.47 17.60
CA ASP A 224 1.02 -17.40 17.99
C ASP A 224 1.49 -16.56 16.80
N ARG A 225 0.70 -16.51 15.72
CA ARG A 225 1.09 -15.78 14.52
C ARG A 225 0.99 -14.28 14.74
N LEU A 226 1.93 -13.57 14.14
CA LEU A 226 1.95 -12.11 14.09
C LEU A 226 1.80 -11.65 12.65
N MET A 227 1.09 -10.54 12.43
CA MET A 227 1.02 -9.89 11.12
C MET A 227 1.97 -8.70 11.05
N LEU A 228 2.50 -8.43 9.86
CA LEU A 228 3.26 -7.23 9.60
C LEU A 228 2.36 -6.01 9.84
N LYS A 229 2.87 -5.00 10.55
CA LYS A 229 2.08 -3.80 10.87
C LYS A 229 1.54 -3.15 9.58
N PRO A 230 0.28 -2.65 9.56
CA PRO A 230 -0.33 -2.10 8.36
C PRO A 230 0.50 -1.02 7.64
N PRO A 231 1.16 -0.08 8.34
CA PRO A 231 2.05 0.88 7.69
C PRO A 231 3.26 0.24 6.98
N LEU A 232 3.87 -0.81 7.56
CA LEU A 232 4.96 -1.56 6.90
C LEU A 232 4.42 -2.40 5.74
N TRP A 233 3.24 -2.98 5.88
CA TRP A 233 2.58 -3.66 4.76
C TRP A 233 2.36 -2.70 3.58
N LYS A 234 1.86 -1.50 3.83
CA LYS A 234 1.58 -0.50 2.79
C LYS A 234 2.83 0.14 2.19
N PHE A 235 3.79 0.56 3.01
CA PHE A 235 4.93 1.35 2.54
C PHE A 235 6.22 0.55 2.32
N THR A 236 6.25 -0.73 2.71
CA THR A 236 7.41 -1.61 2.53
C THR A 236 7.05 -2.85 1.71
N LEU A 237 6.07 -3.64 2.14
CA LEU A 237 5.73 -4.90 1.48
C LEU A 237 5.12 -4.66 0.09
N GLN A 238 4.07 -3.84 -0.01
CA GLN A 238 3.36 -3.62 -1.28
C GLN A 238 4.28 -3.06 -2.40
N PRO A 239 5.06 -1.98 -2.19
CA PRO A 239 6.07 -1.56 -3.15
C PRO A 239 7.10 -2.66 -3.44
N GLY A 240 7.55 -3.38 -2.40
CA GLY A 240 8.48 -4.49 -2.52
C GLY A 240 8.05 -5.60 -3.48
N LEU A 241 6.76 -5.91 -3.56
CA LEU A 241 6.24 -6.84 -4.56
C LEU A 241 6.44 -6.33 -5.99
N LEU A 242 6.17 -5.04 -6.23
CA LEU A 242 6.43 -4.40 -7.52
C LEU A 242 7.94 -4.34 -7.81
N GLU A 243 8.77 -4.03 -6.82
CA GLU A 243 10.23 -3.97 -6.93
C GLU A 243 10.82 -5.30 -7.42
N VAL A 244 10.45 -6.41 -6.75
CA VAL A 244 10.90 -7.77 -7.08
C VAL A 244 10.36 -8.23 -8.44
N ALA A 245 9.08 -7.94 -8.73
CA ALA A 245 8.47 -8.27 -10.03
C ALA A 245 9.13 -7.50 -11.19
N LEU A 246 9.43 -6.21 -10.99
CA LEU A 246 10.11 -5.37 -11.97
C LEU A 246 11.56 -5.84 -12.19
N ALA A 247 12.29 -6.13 -11.13
CA ALA A 247 13.65 -6.65 -11.23
C ALA A 247 13.69 -7.97 -12.03
N SER A 248 12.79 -8.89 -11.72
CA SER A 248 12.65 -10.16 -12.45
C SER A 248 12.36 -9.92 -13.94
N ALA A 249 11.45 -8.99 -14.26
CA ALA A 249 11.12 -8.67 -15.65
C ALA A 249 12.30 -8.04 -16.41
N LEU A 250 13.07 -7.16 -15.78
CA LEU A 250 14.25 -6.51 -16.36
C LEU A 250 15.40 -7.51 -16.57
N VAL A 251 15.66 -8.38 -15.59
CA VAL A 251 16.65 -9.48 -15.72
C VAL A 251 16.27 -10.43 -16.86
N ALA A 252 14.98 -10.78 -17.00
CA ALA A 252 14.50 -11.60 -18.11
C ALA A 252 14.68 -10.94 -19.50
N LYS A 253 14.94 -9.62 -19.55
CA LYS A 253 15.33 -8.88 -20.76
C LYS A 253 16.85 -8.74 -20.94
N GLY A 254 17.65 -9.39 -20.10
CA GLY A 254 19.11 -9.37 -20.17
C GLY A 254 19.76 -8.14 -19.52
N LEU A 255 19.02 -7.34 -18.76
CA LEU A 255 19.60 -6.21 -18.04
C LEU A 255 20.27 -6.67 -16.73
N GLU A 256 21.35 -5.96 -16.38
CA GLU A 256 21.94 -6.03 -15.05
C GLU A 256 21.11 -5.17 -14.09
N VAL A 257 20.63 -5.80 -13.01
CA VAL A 257 19.72 -5.17 -12.05
C VAL A 257 20.23 -5.39 -10.62
N GLN A 258 20.28 -4.31 -9.84
CA GLN A 258 20.57 -4.34 -8.42
C GLN A 258 19.34 -3.86 -7.64
N LEU A 259 18.83 -4.71 -6.73
CA LEU A 259 17.80 -4.36 -5.76
C LEU A 259 18.42 -3.69 -4.53
N TRP A 260 17.83 -2.55 -4.15
CA TRP A 260 18.14 -1.76 -2.95
C TRP A 260 19.63 -1.40 -2.76
N PRO A 261 20.35 -0.92 -3.79
CA PRO A 261 21.77 -0.60 -3.68
C PRO A 261 22.02 0.51 -2.65
N ASP A 262 23.24 0.53 -2.09
CA ASP A 262 23.68 1.52 -1.11
C ASP A 262 22.78 1.58 0.14
N VAL A 263 22.23 0.43 0.54
CA VAL A 263 21.27 0.30 1.65
C VAL A 263 20.04 1.18 1.40
N ASP A 264 19.30 0.83 0.33
CA ASP A 264 18.01 1.44 -0.04
C ASP A 264 18.09 2.93 -0.39
N ARG A 265 19.13 3.31 -1.15
CA ARG A 265 19.21 4.68 -1.72
C ARG A 265 18.17 4.89 -2.83
N THR A 266 17.88 3.82 -3.55
CA THR A 266 16.84 3.70 -4.57
C THR A 266 16.33 2.25 -4.54
N ASP A 267 15.13 2.01 -5.06
CA ASP A 267 14.54 0.68 -4.98
C ASP A 267 15.25 -0.31 -5.94
N LEU A 268 15.54 0.14 -7.17
CA LEU A 268 16.35 -0.60 -8.15
C LEU A 268 17.38 0.32 -8.81
N ARG A 269 18.52 -0.25 -9.20
CA ARG A 269 19.46 0.34 -10.16
C ARG A 269 19.68 -0.60 -11.31
N ILE A 270 19.59 -0.08 -12.53
CA ILE A 270 19.90 -0.81 -13.75
C ILE A 270 21.05 -0.16 -14.52
N ARG A 271 21.79 -0.99 -15.27
CA ARG A 271 22.82 -0.51 -16.21
C ARG A 271 22.22 -0.31 -17.60
N LEU A 272 22.30 0.92 -18.12
CA LEU A 272 21.89 1.30 -19.47
C LEU A 272 23.15 1.78 -20.22
N GLY A 273 23.74 0.90 -21.03
CA GLY A 273 25.04 1.15 -21.66
C GLY A 273 26.16 1.38 -20.63
N HIS A 274 26.73 2.59 -20.63
CA HIS A 274 27.77 3.00 -19.68
C HIS A 274 27.24 3.78 -18.47
N ALA A 275 25.93 4.01 -18.39
CA ALA A 275 25.31 4.77 -17.31
C ALA A 275 24.44 3.88 -16.41
N TYR A 276 24.22 4.35 -15.18
CA TYR A 276 23.24 3.76 -14.27
C TYR A 276 21.96 4.59 -14.27
N GLN A 277 20.83 3.88 -14.17
CA GLN A 277 19.52 4.48 -13.99
C GLN A 277 18.89 3.96 -12.69
N ASP A 278 18.63 4.90 -11.78
CA ASP A 278 17.92 4.63 -10.52
C ASP A 278 16.40 4.61 -10.77
N ILE A 279 15.71 3.69 -10.13
CA ILE A 279 14.28 3.43 -10.29
C ILE A 279 13.65 3.29 -8.90
N ASP A 280 12.56 4.04 -8.67
CA ASP A 280 11.74 3.88 -7.47
C ASP A 280 10.34 3.38 -7.83
N ALA A 281 9.91 2.31 -7.16
CA ALA A 281 8.59 1.70 -7.32
C ALA A 281 7.60 2.31 -6.31
N LYS A 282 6.38 2.66 -6.76
CA LYS A 282 5.36 3.30 -5.93
C LYS A 282 4.00 2.66 -6.17
N VAL A 283 3.39 2.15 -5.09
CA VAL A 283 2.04 1.54 -5.10
C VAL A 283 1.12 2.39 -4.22
N TRP A 284 0.49 3.39 -4.84
CA TRP A 284 -0.43 4.33 -4.18
C TRP A 284 -1.81 4.21 -4.82
N ILE A 285 -2.89 4.43 -4.08
CA ILE A 285 -4.24 4.56 -4.65
C ILE A 285 -4.42 5.98 -5.15
N SER A 286 -4.10 6.97 -4.32
CA SER A 286 -4.19 8.39 -4.69
C SER A 286 -3.03 8.80 -5.61
N SER A 287 -3.33 9.02 -6.89
CA SER A 287 -2.38 9.59 -7.84
C SER A 287 -2.00 11.03 -7.48
N TYR A 288 -2.90 11.75 -6.79
CA TYR A 288 -2.64 13.11 -6.35
C TYR A 288 -1.62 13.18 -5.21
N GLU A 289 -1.74 12.31 -4.21
CA GLU A 289 -0.75 12.24 -3.12
C GLU A 289 0.61 11.76 -3.65
N LEU A 290 0.61 10.80 -4.58
CA LEU A 290 1.82 10.40 -5.28
C LEU A 290 2.44 11.57 -6.06
N ALA A 291 1.62 12.39 -6.73
CA ALA A 291 2.12 13.56 -7.46
C ALA A 291 2.81 14.57 -6.53
N LYS A 292 2.22 14.89 -5.37
CA LYS A 292 2.87 15.75 -4.35
C LYS A 292 4.21 15.16 -3.90
N HIS A 293 4.28 13.84 -3.71
CA HIS A 293 5.52 13.17 -3.36
C HIS A 293 6.57 13.31 -4.47
N ILE A 294 6.19 13.13 -5.73
CA ILE A 294 7.07 13.29 -6.90
C ILE A 294 7.59 14.73 -7.03
N GLU A 295 6.74 15.74 -6.83
CA GLU A 295 7.14 17.17 -6.86
C GLU A 295 8.22 17.49 -5.81
N SER A 296 8.24 16.77 -4.70
CA SER A 296 9.22 16.96 -3.63
C SER A 296 10.60 16.36 -3.92
N ILE A 297 10.75 15.58 -4.99
CA ILE A 297 12.01 14.93 -5.35
C ILE A 297 12.98 16.00 -5.89
N PRO A 298 14.20 16.14 -5.32
CA PRO A 298 15.17 17.10 -5.82
C PRO A 298 15.62 16.79 -7.25
N SER A 299 15.66 17.80 -8.13
CA SER A 299 16.13 17.65 -9.52
C SER A 299 17.57 17.16 -9.65
N SER A 300 18.38 17.29 -8.58
CA SER A 300 19.75 16.73 -8.51
C SER A 300 19.80 15.21 -8.38
N LYS A 301 18.65 14.55 -8.25
CA LYS A 301 18.53 13.10 -8.07
C LYS A 301 17.65 12.47 -9.18
N PRO A 302 18.10 12.52 -10.45
CA PRO A 302 17.33 11.98 -11.57
C PRO A 302 17.01 10.51 -11.35
N ARG A 303 15.78 10.11 -11.65
CA ARG A 303 15.28 8.75 -11.42
C ARG A 303 14.02 8.46 -12.22
N TRP A 304 13.74 7.18 -12.43
CA TRP A 304 12.45 6.74 -12.96
C TRP A 304 11.54 6.36 -11.80
N ILE A 305 10.31 6.88 -11.81
CA ILE A 305 9.25 6.46 -10.90
C ILE A 305 8.40 5.44 -11.64
N VAL A 306 8.23 4.26 -11.03
CA VAL A 306 7.45 3.18 -11.61
C VAL A 306 6.21 2.92 -10.78
N ILE A 307 5.06 2.91 -11.46
CA ILE A 307 3.76 2.58 -10.88
C ILE A 307 3.21 1.29 -11.49
N PRO A 308 2.29 0.60 -10.82
CA PRO A 308 1.54 -0.52 -11.40
C PRO A 308 0.86 -0.20 -12.74
N ASP A 309 0.73 -1.22 -13.61
CA ASP A 309 0.11 -1.07 -14.93
C ASP A 309 -1.37 -0.65 -14.85
N TYR A 310 -2.11 -1.08 -13.82
CA TYR A 310 -3.51 -0.68 -13.60
C TYR A 310 -3.71 0.82 -13.33
N GLN A 311 -2.62 1.57 -13.13
CA GLN A 311 -2.64 3.03 -12.93
C GLN A 311 -2.24 3.82 -14.17
N MET A 312 -2.20 3.18 -15.35
CA MET A 312 -1.76 3.81 -16.60
C MET A 312 -2.51 5.12 -16.91
N GLN A 313 -3.80 5.21 -16.58
CA GLN A 313 -4.63 6.39 -16.76
C GLN A 313 -4.11 7.62 -16.01
N ASN A 314 -3.31 7.43 -14.94
CA ASN A 314 -2.80 8.51 -14.11
C ASN A 314 -1.45 9.06 -14.60
N ILE A 315 -0.81 8.42 -15.58
CA ILE A 315 0.50 8.85 -16.12
C ILE A 315 0.51 10.32 -16.58
N PRO A 316 -0.49 10.84 -17.31
CA PRO A 316 -0.49 12.25 -17.73
C PRO A 316 -0.44 13.22 -16.55
N LEU A 317 -1.22 12.97 -15.49
CA LEU A 317 -1.23 13.77 -14.28
C LEU A 317 0.14 13.75 -13.59
N LEU A 318 0.71 12.56 -13.40
CA LEU A 318 1.99 12.38 -12.70
C LEU A 318 3.14 13.06 -13.46
N ARG A 319 3.18 12.92 -14.79
CA ARG A 319 4.22 13.54 -15.63
C ARG A 319 4.17 15.06 -15.62
N GLN A 320 2.98 15.66 -15.52
CA GLN A 320 2.84 17.12 -15.40
C GLN A 320 3.52 17.65 -14.13
N ARG A 321 3.69 16.80 -13.12
CA ARG A 321 4.25 17.16 -11.82
C ARG A 321 5.70 16.70 -11.62
N CYS A 322 6.31 16.09 -12.63
CA CYS A 322 7.70 15.65 -12.53
C CYS A 322 8.68 16.82 -12.54
N PRO A 323 9.61 16.90 -11.58
CA PRO A 323 10.75 17.79 -11.68
C PRO A 323 11.70 17.33 -12.80
N ALA A 324 12.62 18.20 -13.21
CA ALA A 324 13.60 17.89 -14.23
C ALA A 324 14.44 16.66 -13.85
N GLY A 325 14.63 15.73 -14.80
CA GLY A 325 15.37 14.48 -14.58
C GLY A 325 14.55 13.35 -13.94
N VAL A 326 13.29 13.59 -13.58
CA VAL A 326 12.36 12.55 -13.12
C VAL A 326 11.40 12.18 -14.24
N ALA A 327 11.21 10.88 -14.47
CA ALA A 327 10.26 10.37 -15.44
C ALA A 327 9.37 9.32 -14.80
N VAL A 328 8.09 9.26 -15.19
CA VAL A 328 7.13 8.28 -14.66
C VAL A 328 6.74 7.28 -15.74
N PHE A 329 6.78 6.00 -15.38
CA PHE A 329 6.40 4.87 -16.21
C PHE A 329 5.48 3.93 -15.44
N THR A 330 4.61 3.23 -16.15
CA THR A 330 4.04 1.98 -15.64
C THR A 330 5.11 0.88 -15.64
N GLN A 331 4.89 -0.21 -14.90
CA GLN A 331 5.80 -1.36 -14.85
C GLN A 331 6.19 -1.84 -16.25
N SER A 332 5.21 -2.09 -17.11
CA SER A 332 5.43 -2.55 -18.48
C SER A 332 6.10 -1.49 -19.36
N GLN A 333 5.81 -0.20 -19.14
CA GLN A 333 6.49 0.89 -19.86
C GLN A 333 7.96 1.01 -19.45
N CYS A 334 8.28 0.83 -18.17
CA CYS A 334 9.65 0.88 -17.67
C CYS A 334 10.53 -0.19 -18.32
N VAL A 335 10.04 -1.43 -18.38
CA VAL A 335 10.75 -2.53 -19.05
C VAL A 335 11.01 -2.19 -20.53
N ARG A 336 9.97 -1.73 -21.25
CA ARG A 336 10.13 -1.33 -22.66
C ARG A 336 11.12 -0.19 -22.84
N GLU A 337 11.10 0.80 -21.95
CA GLU A 337 12.01 1.93 -22.02
C GLU A 337 13.45 1.48 -21.76
N ALA A 338 13.68 0.70 -20.70
CA ALA A 338 14.99 0.14 -20.38
C ALA A 338 15.58 -0.64 -21.57
N GLN A 339 14.75 -1.45 -22.25
CA GLN A 339 15.20 -2.21 -23.43
C GLN A 339 15.64 -1.33 -24.61
N LYS A 340 15.02 -0.17 -24.84
CA LYS A 340 15.46 0.75 -25.89
C LYS A 340 16.87 1.29 -25.64
N HIS A 341 17.21 1.52 -24.37
CA HIS A 341 18.50 2.07 -23.96
C HIS A 341 19.55 1.00 -23.65
N ALA A 342 19.13 -0.25 -23.43
CA ALA A 342 20.03 -1.40 -23.25
C ALA A 342 20.78 -1.77 -24.54
N ALA A 343 20.31 -1.30 -25.70
CA ALA A 343 20.99 -1.47 -26.98
C ALA A 343 21.62 -0.14 -27.45
N PRO A 344 22.94 -0.03 -27.28
CA PRO A 344 23.76 0.54 -28.34
C PRO A 344 24.79 -0.52 -28.76
N PHE A 345 24.75 -0.87 -30.05
CA PHE A 345 25.62 -1.80 -30.79
C PHE A 345 25.16 -3.26 -30.87
#